data_AF-A0A6G1E019-F1
#
_entry.id   AF-A0A6G1E019-F1
#
_cell.length_a   1.000
_cell.length_b   1.000
_cell.length_c   1.000
_cell.angle_alpha   90.00
_cell.angle_beta   90.00
_cell.angle_gamma   90.00
#
_symmetry.space_group_name_H-M   'P 1'
#
loop_
_entity.id
_entity.type
_entity.pdbx_description
1 polymer ?
#
loop_
_entity_poly.entity_id
_entity_poly.type
_entity_poly.pdbx_seq_one_letter_code
_entity_poly.pdbx_strand_id
1 'polypeptide(L)'
;MAYPSVSPSSPSSLPSLPSSSWGHSVTSDLVNWAFLETVIDPTDPFDGNGCWSGSATVLHDGRPAFLYTGRDTDEVQVKNVAFAKNPLLREWEKPSCNPIIPIPADVTNNNFRDPSTAWLGRERQWRMVVTAEVDGAGSALVYRSADFLRWERNSAPMHSSAVVPVLEYPDFFPVAEHSSDGLDTSANGAGVSHAQGLLHGRAVRQRAAGTALVPRRWRPRRPTG
;
A
#
# COMPACT_ATOMS: atom_id res chain seq x y z
N MET A 1 -48.05 13.16 38.93
CA MET A 1 -47.60 12.90 37.55
C MET A 1 -46.16 12.41 37.66
N ALA A 2 -45.94 11.12 37.46
CA ALA A 2 -44.70 10.42 37.82
C ALA A 2 -43.70 10.46 36.66
N TYR A 3 -42.43 10.73 36.98
CA TYR A 3 -41.31 10.46 36.08
C TYR A 3 -41.06 8.95 36.05
N PRO A 4 -40.85 8.33 34.88
CA PRO A 4 -40.49 6.93 34.84
C PRO A 4 -39.05 6.74 35.33
N SER A 5 -38.88 5.82 36.28
CA SER A 5 -37.61 5.28 36.73
C SER A 5 -36.99 4.44 35.60
N VAL A 6 -35.78 4.79 35.17
CA VAL A 6 -34.99 3.94 34.27
C VAL A 6 -34.20 2.96 35.15
N SER A 7 -34.52 1.67 35.05
CA SER A 7 -33.71 0.58 35.62
C SER A 7 -32.31 0.56 35.00
N PRO A 8 -31.25 0.18 35.74
CA PRO A 8 -29.92 0.07 35.17
C PRO A 8 -29.87 -1.20 34.30
N SER A 9 -30.10 -1.06 33.00
CA SER A 9 -29.69 -2.08 32.04
C SER A 9 -28.17 -2.07 31.94
N SER A 10 -27.59 -3.26 31.97
CA SER A 10 -26.17 -3.61 31.79
C SER A 10 -25.40 -2.70 30.84
N PRO A 11 -24.08 -2.47 31.03
CA PRO A 11 -23.30 -1.62 30.15
C PRO A 11 -23.18 -2.29 28.78
N SER A 12 -24.12 -1.97 27.89
CA SER A 12 -23.99 -2.22 26.46
C SER A 12 -22.80 -1.41 25.98
N SER A 13 -21.77 -2.14 25.53
CA SER A 13 -20.68 -1.74 24.64
C SER A 13 -20.48 -0.22 24.50
N LEU A 14 -19.33 0.27 24.95
CA LEU A 14 -18.78 1.56 24.51
C LEU A 14 -19.05 1.72 23.00
N PRO A 15 -19.51 2.89 22.52
CA PRO A 15 -19.64 3.11 21.09
C PRO A 15 -18.32 2.72 20.45
N SER A 16 -18.40 1.82 19.47
CA SER A 16 -17.26 1.47 18.62
C SER A 16 -16.61 2.78 18.18
N LEU A 17 -15.30 2.93 18.39
CA LEU A 17 -14.57 4.06 17.85
C LEU A 17 -14.93 4.19 16.36
N PRO A 18 -15.12 5.42 15.83
CA PRO A 18 -15.40 5.58 14.41
C PRO A 18 -14.31 4.86 13.62
N SER A 19 -14.73 3.93 12.76
CA SER A 19 -13.84 3.16 11.90
C SER A 19 -13.11 4.13 10.97
N SER A 20 -11.79 3.91 10.80
CA SER A 20 -10.93 4.83 10.04
C SER A 20 -11.42 4.99 8.61
N SER A 21 -11.41 6.23 8.11
CA SER A 21 -11.88 6.61 6.77
C SER A 21 -10.92 7.63 6.18
N TRP A 22 -10.92 7.79 4.84
CA TRP A 22 -10.05 8.74 4.15
C TRP A 22 -10.72 10.08 3.89
N GLY A 23 -10.33 11.09 4.68
CA GLY A 23 -10.66 12.48 4.38
C GLY A 23 -10.02 12.96 3.08
N HIS A 24 -10.60 13.96 2.43
CA HIS A 24 -10.11 14.49 1.17
C HIS A 24 -9.90 16.01 1.24
N SER A 25 -8.81 16.47 0.65
CA SER A 25 -8.52 17.90 0.49
C SER A 25 -7.80 18.13 -0.82
N VAL A 26 -8.10 19.25 -1.47
CA VAL A 26 -7.54 19.60 -2.77
C VAL A 26 -6.95 20.99 -2.76
N THR A 27 -5.99 21.21 -3.63
CA THR A 27 -5.24 22.46 -3.77
C THR A 27 -4.68 22.57 -5.18
N SER A 28 -4.40 23.79 -5.63
CA SER A 28 -3.66 24.07 -6.87
C SER A 28 -2.22 24.52 -6.63
N ASP A 29 -1.85 24.82 -5.38
CA ASP A 29 -0.57 25.45 -5.03
C ASP A 29 0.15 24.77 -3.85
N LEU A 30 -0.45 23.72 -3.26
CA LEU A 30 0.06 23.00 -2.08
C LEU A 30 0.11 23.85 -0.79
N VAL A 31 -0.48 25.05 -0.81
CA VAL A 31 -0.53 25.99 0.32
C VAL A 31 -1.97 26.23 0.78
N ASN A 32 -2.87 26.52 -0.13
CA ASN A 32 -4.28 26.82 0.14
C ASN A 32 -5.12 25.58 -0.15
N TRP A 33 -5.75 25.03 0.89
CA TRP A 33 -6.47 23.76 0.81
C TRP A 33 -7.98 23.95 0.98
N ALA A 34 -8.74 23.31 0.11
CA ALA A 34 -10.18 23.13 0.28
C ALA A 34 -10.45 21.74 0.85
N PHE A 35 -11.08 21.70 2.04
CA PHE A 35 -11.54 20.45 2.65
C PHE A 35 -12.79 19.95 1.91
N LEU A 36 -12.78 18.66 1.57
CA LEU A 36 -13.87 17.97 0.92
C LEU A 36 -14.40 16.85 1.82
N GLU A 37 -15.48 16.22 1.39
CA GLU A 37 -16.07 15.07 2.06
C GLU A 37 -15.10 13.89 2.09
N THR A 38 -15.31 12.97 3.03
CA THR A 38 -14.61 11.69 3.08
C THR A 38 -14.87 10.91 1.79
N VAL A 39 -13.83 10.28 1.23
CA VAL A 39 -13.90 9.66 -0.10
C VAL A 39 -13.83 8.14 -0.08
N ILE A 40 -13.28 7.56 0.99
CA ILE A 40 -13.22 6.10 1.18
C ILE A 40 -13.60 5.80 2.64
N ASP A 41 -14.85 5.37 2.82
CA ASP A 41 -15.44 4.96 4.09
C ASP A 41 -15.48 3.43 4.23
N PRO A 42 -15.46 2.86 5.43
CA PRO A 42 -15.56 1.41 5.68
C PRO A 42 -16.98 0.90 5.43
N THR A 43 -17.30 0.61 4.17
CA THR A 43 -18.65 0.29 3.68
C THR A 43 -18.85 -1.18 3.33
N ASP A 44 -17.77 -1.95 3.21
CA ASP A 44 -17.78 -3.29 2.64
C ASP A 44 -17.08 -4.31 3.55
N PRO A 45 -17.36 -5.62 3.43
CA PRO A 45 -16.79 -6.62 4.35
C PRO A 45 -15.26 -6.62 4.43
N PHE A 46 -14.57 -6.30 3.32
CA PHE A 46 -13.10 -6.25 3.25
C PHE A 46 -12.47 -5.02 3.91
N ASP A 47 -13.27 -4.05 4.36
CA ASP A 47 -12.81 -2.87 5.11
C ASP A 47 -13.79 -2.41 6.20
N GLY A 48 -14.74 -3.27 6.61
CA GLY A 48 -15.83 -2.91 7.52
C GLY A 48 -15.37 -2.43 8.90
N ASN A 49 -14.14 -2.76 9.30
CA ASN A 49 -13.52 -2.29 10.53
C ASN A 49 -12.52 -1.13 10.32
N GLY A 50 -12.34 -0.65 9.10
CA GLY A 50 -11.56 0.56 8.80
C GLY A 50 -10.82 0.53 7.46
N CYS A 51 -10.71 1.69 6.84
CA CYS A 51 -9.86 1.99 5.70
C CYS A 51 -8.55 2.64 6.19
N TRP A 52 -7.48 1.86 6.20
CA TRP A 52 -6.16 2.28 6.66
C TRP A 52 -5.29 2.82 5.51
N SER A 53 -4.02 3.08 5.82
CA SER A 53 -3.03 3.67 4.95
C SER A 53 -2.87 2.96 3.60
N GLY A 54 -2.43 3.74 2.62
CA GLY A 54 -2.40 3.40 1.22
C GLY A 54 -1.79 4.51 0.37
N SER A 55 -1.75 4.28 -0.93
CA SER A 55 -1.12 5.18 -1.90
C SER A 55 -1.92 5.27 -3.19
N ALA A 56 -1.84 6.42 -3.86
CA ALA A 56 -2.44 6.63 -5.17
C ALA A 56 -1.47 6.26 -6.29
N THR A 57 -2.00 5.76 -7.40
CA THR A 57 -1.30 5.52 -8.67
C THR A 57 -2.18 5.99 -9.82
N VAL A 58 -1.63 6.76 -10.76
CA VAL A 58 -2.33 7.10 -11.99
C VAL A 58 -2.09 5.99 -13.01
N LEU A 59 -3.16 5.35 -13.47
CA LEU A 59 -3.08 4.27 -14.46
C LEU A 59 -2.81 4.82 -15.87
N HIS A 60 -2.50 3.91 -16.81
CA HIS A 60 -2.17 4.28 -18.19
C HIS A 60 -3.31 5.00 -18.94
N ASP A 61 -4.55 4.81 -18.50
CA ASP A 61 -5.75 5.46 -19.05
C ASP A 61 -6.01 6.84 -18.41
N GLY A 62 -5.10 7.29 -17.52
CA GLY A 62 -5.21 8.54 -16.78
C GLY A 62 -6.09 8.45 -15.53
N ARG A 63 -6.71 7.30 -15.25
CA ARG A 63 -7.58 7.12 -14.10
C ARG A 63 -6.77 6.90 -12.83
N PRO A 64 -7.02 7.67 -11.75
CA PRO A 64 -6.43 7.38 -10.45
C PRO A 64 -7.01 6.10 -9.83
N ALA A 65 -6.11 5.26 -9.33
CA ALA A 65 -6.40 4.12 -8.49
C ALA A 65 -5.76 4.34 -7.11
N PHE A 66 -6.46 3.93 -6.06
CA PHE A 66 -6.01 4.04 -4.69
C PHE A 66 -5.89 2.65 -4.08
N LEU A 67 -4.66 2.23 -3.81
CA LEU A 67 -4.37 0.98 -3.12
C LEU A 67 -4.33 1.27 -1.63
N TYR A 68 -5.04 0.48 -0.82
CA TYR A 68 -5.11 0.71 0.62
C TYR A 68 -5.21 -0.57 1.43
N THR A 69 -4.95 -0.45 2.72
CA THR A 69 -5.20 -1.54 3.67
C THR A 69 -6.62 -1.45 4.19
N GLY A 70 -7.41 -2.49 3.98
CA GLY A 70 -8.66 -2.66 4.72
C GLY A 70 -8.43 -3.48 5.97
N ARG A 71 -9.18 -3.17 7.02
CA ARG A 71 -9.40 -4.08 8.14
C ARG A 71 -10.75 -4.72 7.94
N ASP A 72 -10.78 -5.99 7.56
CA ASP A 72 -12.01 -6.70 7.25
C ASP A 72 -12.86 -6.94 8.51
N THR A 73 -14.04 -7.53 8.36
CA THR A 73 -14.96 -7.81 9.48
C THR A 73 -14.39 -8.73 10.55
N ASP A 74 -13.38 -9.54 10.22
CA ASP A 74 -12.66 -10.42 11.14
C ASP A 74 -11.38 -9.76 11.71
N GLU A 75 -11.25 -8.44 11.52
CA GLU A 75 -10.11 -7.60 11.90
C GLU A 75 -8.79 -7.92 11.17
N VAL A 76 -8.84 -8.68 10.07
CA VAL A 76 -7.66 -9.06 9.28
C VAL A 76 -7.25 -7.92 8.35
N GLN A 77 -5.94 -7.66 8.27
CA GLN A 77 -5.39 -6.66 7.35
C GLN A 77 -5.29 -7.24 5.94
N VAL A 78 -6.05 -6.68 5.00
CA VAL A 78 -6.09 -7.09 3.58
C VAL A 78 -5.75 -5.90 2.68
N LYS A 79 -5.45 -6.13 1.39
CA LYS A 79 -5.21 -5.05 0.43
C LYS A 79 -6.38 -4.92 -0.52
N ASN A 80 -6.84 -3.69 -0.66
CA ASN A 80 -7.97 -3.30 -1.47
C ASN A 80 -7.55 -2.25 -2.49
N VAL A 81 -8.33 -2.10 -3.55
CA VAL A 81 -8.21 -0.99 -4.50
C VAL A 81 -9.53 -0.22 -4.55
N ALA A 82 -9.46 1.07 -4.80
CA ALA A 82 -10.59 1.89 -5.20
C ALA A 82 -10.21 2.70 -6.46
N PHE A 83 -11.17 2.96 -7.34
CA PHE A 83 -10.95 3.73 -8.58
C PHE A 83 -11.76 5.02 -8.57
N ALA A 84 -11.15 6.12 -8.98
CA ALA A 84 -11.87 7.38 -9.10
C ALA A 84 -12.96 7.27 -10.18
N LYS A 85 -14.18 7.71 -9.84
CA LYS A 85 -15.34 7.71 -10.75
C LYS A 85 -15.50 9.02 -11.51
N ASN A 86 -14.91 10.10 -11.01
CA ASN A 86 -15.06 11.44 -11.60
C ASN A 86 -13.74 12.23 -11.58
N PRO A 87 -13.57 13.24 -12.45
CA PRO A 87 -12.35 14.05 -12.52
C PRO A 87 -12.07 14.88 -11.26
N LEU A 88 -13.08 15.13 -10.42
CA LEU A 88 -12.95 15.88 -9.18
C LEU A 88 -12.52 15.01 -7.98
N LEU A 89 -12.35 13.69 -8.21
CA LEU A 89 -11.90 12.69 -7.23
C LEU A 89 -12.76 12.63 -5.95
N ARG A 90 -14.04 13.03 -6.04
CA ARG A 90 -14.98 13.03 -4.91
C ARG A 90 -15.69 11.71 -4.71
N GLU A 91 -15.75 10.89 -5.75
CA GLU A 91 -16.37 9.57 -5.69
C GLU A 91 -15.37 8.51 -6.14
N TRP A 92 -15.33 7.44 -5.38
CA TRP A 92 -14.47 6.29 -5.61
C TRP A 92 -15.32 5.02 -5.62
N GLU A 93 -15.01 4.11 -6.53
CA GLU A 93 -15.63 2.79 -6.64
C GLU A 93 -14.67 1.74 -6.08
N LYS A 94 -15.15 0.94 -5.15
CA LYS A 94 -14.46 -0.27 -4.69
C LYS A 94 -15.00 -1.45 -5.50
N PRO A 95 -14.17 -2.14 -6.30
CA PRO A 95 -14.63 -3.29 -7.04
C PRO A 95 -14.96 -4.44 -6.09
N SER A 96 -15.97 -5.25 -6.44
CA SER A 96 -16.39 -6.41 -5.66
C SER A 96 -15.36 -7.53 -5.57
N CYS A 97 -14.29 -7.46 -6.37
CA CYS A 97 -13.16 -8.40 -6.28
C CYS A 97 -12.19 -8.08 -5.15
N ASN A 98 -12.42 -7.01 -4.37
CA ASN A 98 -11.67 -6.78 -3.14
C ASN A 98 -11.98 -7.90 -2.11
N PRO A 99 -10.98 -8.32 -1.30
CA PRO A 99 -9.60 -7.84 -1.33
C PRO A 99 -8.81 -8.40 -2.51
N ILE A 100 -8.01 -7.53 -3.14
CA ILE A 100 -7.12 -7.91 -4.26
C ILE A 100 -5.88 -8.67 -3.78
N ILE A 101 -5.50 -8.51 -2.50
CA ILE A 101 -4.50 -9.37 -1.84
C ILE A 101 -4.99 -9.73 -0.44
N PRO A 102 -5.35 -11.00 -0.18
CA PRO A 102 -5.60 -11.49 1.16
C PRO A 102 -4.30 -11.60 1.95
N ILE A 103 -4.40 -11.73 3.28
CA ILE A 103 -3.21 -11.93 4.12
C ILE A 103 -2.49 -13.25 3.72
N PRO A 104 -1.18 -13.21 3.41
CA PRO A 104 -0.42 -14.42 3.12
C PRO A 104 -0.28 -15.32 4.37
N ALA A 105 -0.22 -16.64 4.16
CA ALA A 105 -0.15 -17.61 5.26
C ALA A 105 1.15 -17.55 6.10
N ASP A 106 2.22 -17.01 5.52
CA ASP A 106 3.51 -16.79 6.18
C ASP A 106 3.59 -15.46 6.93
N VAL A 107 2.53 -14.65 6.90
CA VAL A 107 2.46 -13.40 7.68
C VAL A 107 2.07 -13.70 9.13
N THR A 108 2.85 -13.14 10.06
CA THR A 108 2.63 -13.27 11.51
C THR A 108 1.99 -12.01 12.10
N ASN A 109 1.30 -12.18 13.24
CA ASN A 109 0.73 -11.08 14.05
C ASN A 109 -0.23 -10.12 13.32
N ASN A 110 -0.84 -10.57 12.21
CA ASN A 110 -1.68 -9.72 11.37
C ASN A 110 -0.94 -8.45 10.89
N ASN A 111 0.38 -8.48 10.76
CA ASN A 111 1.18 -7.33 10.33
C ASN A 111 1.35 -7.38 8.81
N PHE A 112 0.42 -6.78 8.06
CA PHE A 112 0.45 -6.71 6.59
C PHE A 112 -0.27 -5.48 6.10
N ARG A 113 0.44 -4.39 5.79
CA ARG A 113 -0.18 -3.08 5.52
C ARG A 113 0.64 -2.18 4.59
N ASP A 114 0.06 -1.02 4.32
CA ASP A 114 0.67 0.11 3.63
C ASP A 114 1.17 -0.22 2.22
N PRO A 115 0.27 -0.51 1.25
CA PRO A 115 0.70 -0.61 -0.14
C PRO A 115 1.26 0.72 -0.64
N SER A 116 2.44 0.68 -1.26
CA SER A 116 3.11 1.83 -1.86
C SER A 116 2.41 2.30 -3.14
N THR A 117 2.79 3.48 -3.64
CA THR A 117 2.51 3.84 -5.04
C THR A 117 3.11 2.75 -5.94
N ALA A 118 2.35 2.35 -6.95
CA ALA A 118 2.81 1.34 -7.89
C ALA A 118 3.61 1.98 -9.03
N TRP A 119 4.56 1.23 -9.56
CA TRP A 119 5.38 1.62 -10.71
C TRP A 119 5.34 0.56 -11.80
N LEU A 120 5.55 0.98 -13.05
CA LEU A 120 5.61 0.05 -14.16
C LEU A 120 7.04 -0.48 -14.34
N GLY A 121 7.20 -1.79 -14.24
CA GLY A 121 8.45 -2.47 -14.57
C GLY A 121 8.75 -2.47 -16.07
N ARG A 122 9.98 -2.80 -16.44
CA ARG A 122 10.44 -2.86 -17.85
C ARG A 122 9.63 -3.87 -18.69
N GLU A 123 9.09 -4.89 -18.03
CA GLU A 123 8.21 -5.93 -18.56
C GLU A 123 6.76 -5.48 -18.77
N ARG A 124 6.45 -4.20 -18.55
CA ARG A 124 5.08 -3.64 -18.59
C ARG A 124 4.13 -4.30 -17.60
N GLN A 125 4.65 -4.70 -16.44
CA GLN A 125 3.86 -5.14 -15.30
C GLN A 125 3.97 -4.12 -14.18
N TRP A 126 2.85 -3.81 -13.56
CA TRP A 126 2.81 -3.03 -12.34
C TRP A 126 3.54 -3.76 -11.23
N ARG A 127 4.20 -2.99 -10.38
CA ARG A 127 4.83 -3.46 -9.16
C ARG A 127 4.44 -2.54 -8.02
N MET A 128 4.28 -3.11 -6.84
CA MET A 128 4.09 -2.35 -5.61
C MET A 128 4.82 -3.03 -4.46
N VAL A 129 5.11 -2.25 -3.41
CA VAL A 129 5.64 -2.76 -2.15
C VAL A 129 4.52 -2.78 -1.12
N VAL A 130 4.46 -3.83 -0.30
CA VAL A 130 3.62 -3.91 0.89
C VAL A 130 4.49 -4.31 2.06
N THR A 131 4.38 -3.64 3.21
CA THR A 131 5.11 -4.09 4.41
C THR A 131 4.38 -5.22 5.10
N ALA A 132 5.14 -6.19 5.59
CA ALA A 132 4.62 -7.35 6.30
C ALA A 132 5.59 -7.83 7.37
N GLU A 133 5.11 -8.52 8.39
CA GLU A 133 5.94 -9.38 9.22
C GLU A 133 5.82 -10.81 8.69
N VAL A 134 6.91 -11.34 8.11
CA VAL A 134 6.95 -12.70 7.56
C VAL A 134 7.82 -13.57 8.44
N ASP A 135 7.24 -14.64 9.00
CA ASP A 135 7.92 -15.55 9.95
C ASP A 135 8.68 -14.79 11.07
N GLY A 136 8.08 -13.71 11.59
CA GLY A 136 8.68 -12.85 12.61
C GLY A 136 9.68 -11.80 12.12
N ALA A 137 9.95 -11.72 10.81
CA ALA A 137 10.86 -10.74 10.21
C ALA A 137 10.11 -9.65 9.43
N GLY A 138 10.40 -8.39 9.73
CA GLY A 138 9.81 -7.27 9.00
C GLY A 138 10.33 -7.25 7.57
N SER A 139 9.42 -7.22 6.61
CA SER A 139 9.69 -7.45 5.20
C SER A 139 8.95 -6.44 4.33
N ALA A 140 9.64 -5.94 3.31
CA ALA A 140 9.04 -5.14 2.24
C ALA A 140 8.78 -6.07 1.05
N LEU A 141 7.56 -6.62 0.98
CA LEU A 141 7.14 -7.59 -0.03
C LEU A 141 6.89 -6.89 -1.36
N VAL A 142 7.37 -7.46 -2.46
CA VAL A 142 7.09 -6.94 -3.80
C VAL A 142 6.01 -7.77 -4.45
N TYR A 143 4.96 -7.13 -4.92
CA TYR A 143 3.93 -7.74 -5.74
C TYR A 143 4.03 -7.24 -7.18
N ARG A 144 3.57 -8.06 -8.12
CA ARG A 144 3.45 -7.70 -9.54
C ARG A 144 2.05 -7.97 -10.08
N SER A 145 1.62 -7.17 -11.04
CA SER A 145 0.31 -7.31 -11.69
C SER A 145 0.35 -6.85 -13.14
N ALA A 146 -0.40 -7.52 -14.02
CA ALA A 146 -0.61 -7.05 -15.39
C ALA A 146 -1.83 -6.12 -15.52
N ASP A 147 -2.83 -6.27 -14.63
CA ASP A 147 -4.16 -5.64 -14.75
C ASP A 147 -4.52 -4.75 -13.55
N PHE A 148 -3.61 -4.59 -12.59
CA PHE A 148 -3.78 -3.84 -11.34
C PHE A 148 -4.78 -4.45 -10.34
N LEU A 149 -5.40 -5.59 -10.69
CA LEU A 149 -6.41 -6.26 -9.86
C LEU A 149 -5.90 -7.59 -9.32
N ARG A 150 -5.16 -8.35 -10.13
CA ARG A 150 -4.58 -9.63 -9.75
C ARG A 150 -3.10 -9.46 -9.47
N TRP A 151 -2.71 -9.72 -8.24
CA TRP A 151 -1.34 -9.50 -7.78
C TRP A 151 -0.67 -10.79 -7.36
N GLU A 152 0.55 -10.99 -7.85
CA GLU A 152 1.41 -12.10 -7.49
C GLU A 152 2.57 -11.61 -6.64
N ARG A 153 2.82 -12.26 -5.51
CA ARG A 153 4.00 -11.96 -4.69
C ARG A 153 5.27 -12.49 -5.37
N ASN A 154 6.30 -11.65 -5.46
CA ASN A 154 7.63 -12.09 -5.85
C ASN A 154 8.23 -13.01 -4.78
N SER A 155 9.03 -13.99 -5.19
CA SER A 155 9.64 -14.96 -4.27
C SER A 155 10.56 -14.32 -3.23
N ALA A 156 11.29 -13.27 -3.61
CA ALA A 156 12.17 -12.52 -2.70
C ALA A 156 11.56 -11.15 -2.36
N PRO A 157 11.60 -10.73 -1.09
CA PRO A 157 11.24 -9.37 -0.71
C PRO A 157 12.31 -8.37 -1.20
N MET A 158 11.93 -7.10 -1.30
CA MET A 158 12.88 -6.01 -1.57
C MET A 158 13.80 -5.76 -0.37
N HIS A 159 13.25 -5.89 0.84
CA HIS A 159 13.97 -5.75 2.10
C HIS A 159 13.43 -6.75 3.12
N SER A 160 14.29 -7.21 4.03
CA SER A 160 13.88 -7.99 5.20
C SER A 160 14.82 -7.71 6.38
N SER A 161 14.27 -7.72 7.59
CA SER A 161 14.97 -7.46 8.85
C SER A 161 14.44 -8.37 9.96
N ALA A 162 15.29 -9.25 10.48
CA ALA A 162 14.97 -10.08 11.65
C ALA A 162 14.96 -9.29 12.97
N VAL A 163 15.52 -8.08 12.98
CA VAL A 163 15.63 -7.24 14.20
C VAL A 163 14.44 -6.28 14.33
N VAL A 164 13.82 -5.93 13.20
CA VAL A 164 12.72 -4.98 13.14
C VAL A 164 11.53 -5.71 12.53
N PRO A 165 10.66 -6.33 13.34
CA PRO A 165 9.53 -7.13 12.85
C PRO A 165 8.43 -6.29 12.21
N VAL A 166 8.32 -5.01 12.60
CA VAL A 166 7.28 -4.10 12.11
C VAL A 166 7.92 -3.01 11.27
N LEU A 167 7.65 -3.08 9.97
CA LEU A 167 7.95 -2.03 8.98
C LEU A 167 6.65 -1.36 8.54
N GLU A 168 6.67 -0.06 8.36
CA GLU A 168 5.50 0.73 7.97
C GLU A 168 5.84 1.71 6.85
N TYR A 169 4.80 2.13 6.13
CA TYR A 169 4.86 3.17 5.11
C TYR A 169 6.03 2.99 4.11
N PRO A 170 6.05 1.88 3.35
CA PRO A 170 7.06 1.70 2.33
C PRO A 170 6.87 2.74 1.23
N ASP A 171 7.98 3.35 0.82
CA ASP A 171 8.03 4.17 -0.39
C ASP A 171 9.21 3.73 -1.26
N PHE A 172 8.99 3.71 -2.58
CA PHE A 172 9.99 3.30 -3.56
C PHE A 172 9.82 4.14 -4.82
N PHE A 173 10.81 5.00 -5.07
CA PHE A 173 10.75 5.97 -6.17
C PHE A 173 12.14 6.21 -6.78
N PRO A 174 12.19 6.58 -8.08
CA PRO A 174 13.43 6.92 -8.75
C PRO A 174 13.90 8.33 -8.37
N VAL A 175 15.22 8.51 -8.38
CA VAL A 175 15.91 9.78 -8.17
C VAL A 175 16.91 10.00 -9.31
N ALA A 176 16.96 11.23 -9.82
CA ALA A 176 17.94 11.62 -10.83
C ALA A 176 19.33 11.71 -10.18
N GLU A 177 20.34 11.09 -10.79
CA GLU A 177 21.70 11.05 -10.21
C GLU A 177 22.40 12.42 -10.26
N HIS A 178 22.05 13.23 -11.26
CA HIS A 178 22.73 14.49 -11.58
C HIS A 178 21.75 15.64 -11.85
N SER A 179 20.52 15.54 -11.35
CA SER A 179 19.51 16.62 -11.41
C SER A 179 18.79 16.74 -10.07
N SER A 180 18.25 17.93 -9.79
CA SER A 180 17.34 18.19 -8.67
C SER A 180 15.86 17.96 -9.01
N ASP A 181 15.56 17.62 -10.27
CA ASP A 181 14.19 17.41 -10.72
C ASP A 181 13.61 16.08 -10.23
N GLY A 182 12.31 16.07 -9.93
CA GLY A 182 11.56 14.86 -9.66
C GLY A 182 11.39 13.99 -10.91
N LEU A 183 11.28 12.68 -10.70
CA LEU A 183 11.05 11.70 -11.75
C LEU A 183 9.69 11.03 -11.56
N ASP A 184 9.05 10.64 -12.66
CA ASP A 184 7.90 9.72 -12.62
C ASP A 184 8.30 8.41 -11.93
N THR A 185 7.40 7.80 -11.14
CA THR A 185 7.70 6.59 -10.35
C THR A 185 8.19 5.41 -11.21
N SER A 186 7.85 5.39 -12.51
CA SER A 186 8.29 4.36 -13.45
C SER A 186 9.59 4.70 -14.19
N ALA A 187 10.20 5.86 -13.92
CA ALA A 187 11.44 6.27 -14.56
C ALA A 187 12.58 5.27 -14.30
N ASN A 188 13.27 4.86 -15.36
CA ASN A 188 14.28 3.82 -15.33
C ASN A 188 15.29 4.05 -16.46
N GLY A 189 16.58 3.78 -16.23
CA GLY A 189 17.60 3.96 -17.27
C GLY A 189 18.94 4.44 -16.73
N ALA A 190 19.83 4.85 -17.63
CA ALA A 190 21.07 5.52 -17.24
C ALA A 190 20.78 6.88 -16.60
N GLY A 191 21.50 7.23 -15.54
CA GLY A 191 21.30 8.47 -14.79
C GLY A 191 20.12 8.42 -13.79
N VAL A 192 19.54 7.24 -13.57
CA VAL A 192 18.44 7.01 -12.61
C VAL A 192 18.86 5.98 -11.57
N SER A 193 18.84 6.41 -10.31
CA SER A 193 18.95 5.56 -9.13
C SER A 193 17.57 5.40 -8.47
N HIS A 194 17.39 4.41 -7.59
CA HIS A 194 16.13 4.24 -6.85
C HIS A 194 16.37 4.36 -5.36
N ALA A 195 15.47 5.04 -4.66
CA ALA A 195 15.47 5.15 -3.22
C ALA A 195 14.33 4.28 -2.64
N GLN A 196 14.62 3.63 -1.51
CA GLN A 196 13.60 2.99 -0.69
C GLN A 196 13.55 3.67 0.68
N GLY A 197 12.36 4.09 1.09
CA GLY A 197 12.04 4.54 2.43
C GLY A 197 11.22 3.48 3.17
N LEU A 198 11.57 3.23 4.43
CA LEU A 198 10.80 2.41 5.36
C LEU A 198 10.80 3.09 6.73
N LEU A 199 9.64 3.13 7.38
CA LEU A 199 9.53 3.58 8.77
C LEU A 199 9.63 2.39 9.72
N HIS A 200 10.40 2.57 10.79
CA HIS A 200 10.37 1.66 11.93
C HIS A 200 10.47 2.44 13.25
N GLY A 201 9.42 2.43 14.06
CA GLY A 201 9.38 3.23 15.29
C GLY A 201 9.66 4.73 15.02
N ARG A 202 10.50 5.38 15.85
CA ARG A 202 10.81 6.83 15.76
C ARG A 202 11.85 7.21 14.68
N ALA A 203 12.22 6.34 13.75
CA ALA A 203 13.27 6.63 12.77
C ALA A 203 12.89 6.22 11.34
N VAL A 204 13.14 7.12 10.40
CA VAL A 204 13.11 6.85 8.95
C VAL A 204 14.48 6.33 8.53
N ARG A 205 14.54 5.19 7.84
CA ARG A 205 15.76 4.77 7.12
C ARG A 205 15.51 4.87 5.62
N GLN A 206 16.28 5.72 4.95
CA GLN A 206 16.39 5.75 3.49
C GLN A 206 17.64 4.96 3.08
N ARG A 207 17.50 4.07 2.08
CA ARG A 207 18.64 3.43 1.42
C ARG A 207 18.53 3.66 -0.09
N ALA A 208 19.64 4.07 -0.69
CA ALA A 208 19.79 3.99 -2.14
C ALA A 208 19.88 2.52 -2.54
N ALA A 209 18.95 2.06 -3.36
CA ALA A 209 19.04 0.78 -4.05
C ALA A 209 19.82 1.03 -5.35
N GLY A 210 21.10 0.66 -5.36
CA GLY A 210 21.94 0.75 -6.55
C GLY A 210 21.37 -0.10 -7.70
N THR A 211 21.24 0.51 -8.87
CA THR A 211 20.67 -0.12 -10.07
C THR A 211 21.59 -1.20 -10.63
N ALA A 212 21.29 -2.48 -10.34
CA ALA A 212 21.64 -3.63 -11.17
C ALA A 212 20.83 -4.88 -10.78
N LEU A 213 19.53 -4.90 -11.02
CA LEU A 213 18.82 -6.17 -11.26
C LEU A 213 19.11 -6.62 -12.70
N VAL A 214 20.36 -7.05 -12.94
CA VAL A 214 20.75 -7.80 -14.14
C VAL A 214 20.42 -9.28 -13.89
N PRO A 215 19.81 -10.00 -14.85
CA PRO A 215 19.50 -11.40 -14.67
C PRO A 215 20.80 -12.20 -14.53
N ARG A 216 20.84 -13.12 -13.56
CA ARG A 216 21.92 -14.10 -13.44
C ARG A 216 22.14 -14.77 -14.81
N ARG A 217 23.30 -14.47 -15.43
CA ARG A 217 23.73 -15.09 -16.68
C ARG A 217 23.99 -16.57 -16.42
N TRP A 218 23.08 -17.43 -16.86
CA TRP A 218 23.30 -18.88 -16.91
C TRP A 218 24.50 -19.17 -17.83
N ARG A 219 25.47 -19.95 -17.36
CA ARG A 219 26.54 -20.52 -18.19
C ARG A 219 26.32 -22.04 -18.30
N PRO A 220 26.25 -22.62 -19.51
CA PRO A 220 26.28 -24.06 -19.64
C PRO A 220 27.67 -24.59 -19.27
N ARG A 221 27.71 -25.66 -18.48
CA ARG A 221 28.93 -26.47 -18.31
C ARG A 221 29.27 -27.10 -19.66
N ARG A 222 30.53 -26.98 -20.10
CA ARG A 222 31.04 -27.80 -21.21
C ARG A 222 31.16 -29.26 -20.77
N PRO A 223 31.04 -30.24 -21.69
CA PRO A 223 31.28 -31.64 -21.38
C PRO A 223 32.77 -31.84 -21.07
N THR A 224 33.07 -32.61 -20.03
CA THR A 224 34.39 -33.19 -19.82
C THR A 224 34.60 -34.28 -20.87
N GLY A 225 35.69 -34.17 -21.63
CA GLY A 225 36.31 -35.34 -22.25
C GLY A 225 37.04 -36.18 -21.21
#